data_AF-A0A929CS38-F1
#
_entry.id   AF-A0A929CS38-F1
#
_cell.length_a   1.000
_cell.length_b   1.000
_cell.length_c   1.000
_cell.angle_alpha   90.00
_cell.angle_beta   90.00
_cell.angle_gamma   90.00
#
_symmetry.space_group_name_H-M   'P 1'
#
loop_
_entity.id
_entity.type
_entity.pdbx_description
1 polymer ?
#
loop_
_entity_poly.entity_id
_entity_poly.type
_entity_poly.pdbx_seq_one_letter_code
_entity_poly.pdbx_strand_id
1 'polypeptide(L)'
;MGDERALYAETKQINQFIRRFNGEEDIKGERLYKKDKDYHNRKLRKKYLDILFNLKNNLLTDELKETFIDNVLDKKNPIYINFHGGDWFAEVRTIFKYHGKEQTVILFLELQEERVGSKWVITNVYFRPFVDVLDSPDTS
;
A
#
# COMPACT_ATOMS: atom_id res chain seq x y z
N MET A 1 -7.18 -4.18 30.18
CA MET A 1 -8.04 -4.61 29.05
C MET A 1 -7.77 -3.72 27.83
N GLY A 2 -6.56 -3.80 27.29
CA GLY A 2 -6.19 -3.06 26.08
C GLY A 2 -5.18 -3.90 25.34
N ASP A 3 -5.65 -4.68 24.36
CA ASP A 3 -4.77 -5.19 23.30
C ASP A 3 -5.50 -5.85 22.11
N GLU A 4 -6.82 -6.10 22.16
CA GLU A 4 -7.48 -6.69 20.99
C GLU A 4 -7.59 -5.71 19.81
N ARG A 5 -7.81 -4.42 20.07
CA ARG A 5 -7.96 -3.42 18.99
C ARG A 5 -6.67 -3.18 18.19
N ALA A 6 -5.51 -3.39 18.79
CA ALA A 6 -4.21 -3.23 18.13
C ALA A 6 -3.90 -4.41 17.17
N LEU A 7 -4.30 -5.63 17.55
CA LEU A 7 -4.11 -6.84 16.73
C LEU A 7 -5.01 -6.91 15.48
N TYR A 8 -6.17 -6.23 15.49
CA TYR A 8 -7.04 -6.10 14.30
C TYR A 8 -6.68 -4.93 13.37
N ALA A 9 -5.79 -4.03 13.82
CA ALA A 9 -5.39 -2.83 13.08
C ALA A 9 -4.29 -3.11 12.04
N GLU A 10 -3.56 -4.22 12.15
CA GLU A 10 -2.60 -4.61 11.12
C GLU A 10 -3.34 -5.07 9.87
N THR A 11 -3.25 -4.23 8.85
CA THR A 11 -3.76 -4.54 7.53
C THR A 11 -2.82 -5.55 6.87
N LYS A 12 -3.19 -6.83 6.90
CA LYS A 12 -2.28 -7.94 6.53
C LYS A 12 -2.00 -8.02 5.03
N GLN A 13 -2.80 -7.34 4.20
CA GLN A 13 -2.70 -7.37 2.74
C GLN A 13 -3.09 -6.01 2.15
N ILE A 14 -2.40 -5.57 1.09
CA ILE A 14 -2.70 -4.32 0.38
C ILE A 14 -4.16 -4.21 -0.07
N ASN A 15 -4.78 -5.34 -0.45
CA ASN A 15 -6.19 -5.37 -0.83
C ASN A 15 -7.11 -4.98 0.32
N GLN A 16 -6.82 -5.44 1.54
CA GLN A 16 -7.59 -5.06 2.72
C GLN A 16 -7.42 -3.58 3.04
N PHE A 17 -6.23 -3.01 2.84
CA PHE A 17 -5.99 -1.57 3.01
C PHE A 17 -6.89 -0.77 2.09
N ILE A 18 -6.89 -1.12 0.80
CA ILE A 18 -7.68 -0.44 -0.22
C ILE A 18 -9.18 -0.59 0.09
N ARG A 19 -9.64 -1.79 0.45
CA ARG A 19 -11.05 -2.00 0.80
C ARG A 19 -11.45 -1.18 2.03
N ARG A 20 -10.64 -1.14 3.09
CA ARG A 20 -10.92 -0.34 4.28
C ARG A 20 -10.90 1.15 3.98
N PHE A 21 -9.94 1.62 3.20
CA PHE A 21 -9.84 3.01 2.75
C PHE A 21 -11.09 3.44 1.94
N ASN A 22 -11.54 2.58 1.03
CA ASN A 22 -12.69 2.84 0.16
C ASN A 22 -14.04 2.59 0.84
N GLY A 23 -14.09 1.86 1.96
CA GLY A 23 -15.36 1.44 2.58
C GLY A 23 -16.01 0.28 1.81
N GLU A 24 -15.20 -0.67 1.37
CA GLU A 24 -15.59 -1.87 0.61
C GLU A 24 -15.40 -3.15 1.44
N GLU A 25 -15.29 -3.01 2.76
CA GLU A 25 -15.16 -4.09 3.74
C GLU A 25 -16.02 -3.78 4.95
N ASP A 26 -16.85 -4.73 5.40
CA ASP A 26 -17.66 -4.56 6.60
C ASP A 26 -16.84 -4.79 7.88
N ILE A 27 -17.44 -4.55 9.05
CA ILE A 27 -16.76 -4.70 10.34
C ILE A 27 -16.30 -6.13 10.64
N LYS A 28 -16.80 -7.13 9.91
CA LYS A 28 -16.43 -8.54 10.03
C LYS A 28 -15.29 -8.92 9.08
N GLY A 29 -14.89 -8.01 8.18
CA GLY A 29 -13.87 -8.26 7.17
C GLY A 29 -14.44 -8.76 5.84
N GLU A 30 -15.76 -8.78 5.68
CA GLU A 30 -16.42 -9.23 4.46
C GLU A 30 -16.47 -8.14 3.41
N ARG A 31 -16.24 -8.52 2.15
CA ARG A 31 -16.23 -7.56 1.05
C ARG A 31 -17.63 -7.02 0.78
N LEU A 32 -17.75 -5.69 0.69
CA LEU A 32 -18.94 -4.98 0.25
C LEU A 32 -18.85 -4.69 -1.26
N TYR A 33 -19.95 -4.88 -1.96
CA TYR A 33 -20.14 -4.60 -3.37
C TYR A 33 -21.12 -3.44 -3.55
N LYS A 34 -21.17 -2.84 -4.75
CA LYS A 34 -22.03 -1.68 -5.07
C LYS A 34 -23.52 -1.85 -4.71
N LYS A 35 -24.01 -3.08 -4.62
CA LYS A 35 -25.40 -3.41 -4.25
C LYS A 35 -25.65 -3.38 -2.74
N ASP A 36 -24.59 -3.42 -1.94
CA ASP A 36 -24.67 -3.47 -0.49
C ASP A 36 -24.86 -2.05 0.05
N LYS A 37 -25.76 -1.92 1.02
CA LYS A 37 -26.15 -0.61 1.59
C LYS A 37 -24.98 0.18 2.17
N ASP A 38 -23.98 -0.51 2.69
CA ASP A 38 -22.84 0.09 3.36
C ASP A 38 -21.63 0.33 2.42
N TYR A 39 -21.76 -0.01 1.12
CA TYR A 39 -20.71 0.27 0.15
C TYR A 39 -20.39 1.76 0.09
N HIS A 40 -19.11 2.10 0.28
CA HIS A 40 -18.60 3.47 0.32
C HIS A 40 -19.22 4.35 1.41
N ASN A 41 -19.78 3.75 2.46
CA ASN A 41 -20.41 4.48 3.55
C ASN A 41 -19.43 5.41 4.28
N ARG A 42 -19.71 6.71 4.30
CA ARG A 42 -18.84 7.72 4.90
C ARG A 42 -18.52 7.48 6.39
N LYS A 43 -19.49 7.03 7.19
CA LYS A 43 -19.27 6.77 8.62
C LYS A 43 -18.36 5.58 8.82
N LEU A 44 -18.57 4.52 8.03
CA LEU A 44 -17.72 3.33 8.03
C LEU A 44 -16.28 3.70 7.62
N ARG A 45 -16.13 4.47 6.55
CA ARG A 45 -14.82 4.94 6.07
C ARG A 45 -14.08 5.79 7.10
N LYS A 46 -14.76 6.71 7.82
CA LYS A 46 -14.11 7.50 8.88
C LYS A 46 -13.47 6.59 9.93
N LYS A 47 -14.25 5.62 10.43
CA LYS A 47 -13.75 4.66 11.43
C LYS A 47 -12.53 3.87 10.94
N TYR A 48 -12.49 3.53 9.66
CA TYR A 48 -11.34 2.83 9.09
C TYR A 48 -10.12 3.74 8.89
N LEU A 49 -10.30 4.95 8.37
CA LEU A 49 -9.19 5.87 8.17
C LEU A 49 -8.45 6.17 9.49
N ASP A 50 -9.19 6.30 10.59
CA ASP A 50 -8.61 6.47 11.93
C ASP A 50 -7.63 5.34 12.32
N ILE A 51 -7.95 4.09 11.96
CA ILE A 51 -7.12 2.92 12.29
C ILE A 51 -6.04 2.62 11.26
N LEU A 52 -6.11 3.23 10.06
CA LEU A 52 -5.13 3.03 8.99
C LEU A 52 -3.85 3.83 9.22
N PHE A 53 -3.88 4.85 10.09
CA PHE A 53 -2.67 5.57 10.48
C PHE A 53 -1.76 4.70 11.35
N ASN A 54 -0.46 4.79 11.10
CA ASN A 54 0.53 4.16 11.97
C ASN A 54 0.59 4.91 13.31
N LEU A 55 0.00 4.32 14.35
CA LEU A 55 -0.05 4.89 15.70
C LEU A 55 1.31 4.99 16.39
N LYS A 56 2.36 4.34 15.87
CA LYS A 56 3.73 4.44 16.38
C LYS A 56 4.53 5.60 15.77
N ASN A 57 3.97 6.28 14.78
CA ASN A 57 4.65 7.36 14.07
C ASN A 57 4.26 8.73 14.67
N ASN A 58 5.20 9.34 15.39
CA ASN A 58 5.01 10.67 16.00
C ASN A 58 5.16 11.82 14.99
N LEU A 59 5.46 11.54 13.71
CA LEU A 59 5.60 12.56 12.67
C LEU A 59 4.24 13.15 12.24
N LEU A 60 3.14 12.42 12.45
CA LEU A 60 1.80 12.85 12.05
C LEU A 60 1.07 13.44 13.25
N THR A 61 0.87 14.75 13.26
CA THR A 61 0.02 15.43 14.25
C THR A 61 -1.44 15.02 14.06
N ASP A 62 -2.23 15.07 15.14
CA ASP A 62 -3.64 14.71 15.07
C ASP A 62 -4.44 15.66 14.16
N GLU A 63 -4.04 16.94 14.11
CA GLU A 63 -4.60 17.93 13.17
C GLU A 63 -4.37 17.53 11.70
N LEU A 64 -3.17 17.05 11.38
CA LEU A 64 -2.86 16.60 10.02
C LEU A 64 -3.67 15.35 9.65
N LYS A 65 -3.90 14.45 10.60
CA LYS A 65 -4.74 13.25 10.40
C LYS A 65 -6.20 13.62 10.15
N GLU A 66 -6.80 14.48 10.97
CA GLU A 66 -8.18 14.92 10.78
C GLU A 66 -8.34 15.70 9.47
N THR A 67 -7.38 16.59 9.14
CA THR A 67 -7.38 17.31 7.86
C THR A 67 -7.33 16.34 6.68
N PHE A 68 -6.49 15.31 6.75
CA PHE A 68 -6.45 14.26 5.73
C PHE A 68 -7.78 13.52 5.63
N ILE A 69 -8.36 13.09 6.76
CA ILE A 69 -9.63 12.36 6.80
C ILE A 69 -10.75 13.20 6.19
N ASP A 70 -10.84 14.48 6.54
CA ASP A 70 -11.87 15.37 6.02
C ASP A 70 -11.75 15.59 4.51
N ASN A 71 -10.53 15.73 4.00
CA ASN A 71 -10.28 15.80 2.55
C ASN A 71 -10.69 14.52 1.82
N VAL A 72 -10.30 13.36 2.34
CA VAL A 72 -10.65 12.06 1.73
C VAL A 72 -12.16 11.78 1.78
N LEU A 73 -12.83 12.25 2.83
CA LEU A 73 -14.27 12.07 3.07
C LEU A 73 -15.11 13.27 2.64
N ASP A 74 -14.60 14.13 1.75
CA ASP A 74 -15.36 15.25 1.23
C ASP A 74 -16.69 14.77 0.62
N LYS A 75 -17.76 15.52 0.88
CA LYS A 75 -19.12 15.11 0.45
C LYS A 75 -19.34 15.31 -1.04
N LYS A 76 -18.63 16.25 -1.67
CA LYS A 76 -18.78 16.58 -3.09
C LYS A 76 -17.82 15.77 -3.94
N ASN A 77 -16.59 15.59 -3.46
CA ASN A 77 -15.48 14.96 -4.14
C ASN A 77 -14.78 13.93 -3.24
N PRO A 78 -15.45 12.83 -2.86
CA PRO A 78 -14.81 11.78 -2.06
C PRO A 78 -13.66 11.12 -2.84
N ILE A 79 -12.53 10.92 -2.16
CA ILE A 79 -11.34 10.30 -2.76
C ILE A 79 -11.39 8.79 -2.52
N TYR A 80 -11.18 8.01 -3.58
CA TYR A 80 -11.08 6.55 -3.53
C TYR A 80 -9.77 6.10 -4.17
N ILE A 81 -9.22 5.00 -3.68
CA ILE A 81 -8.05 4.36 -4.27
C ILE A 81 -8.53 3.35 -5.31
N ASN A 82 -8.10 3.52 -6.56
CA ASN A 82 -8.34 2.51 -7.60
C ASN A 82 -7.13 1.57 -7.69
N PHE A 83 -7.33 0.29 -7.37
CA PHE A 83 -6.27 -0.71 -7.49
C PHE A 83 -5.95 -1.06 -8.95
N HIS A 84 -6.90 -0.93 -9.86
CA HIS A 84 -6.78 -1.35 -11.27
C HIS A 84 -6.68 -0.16 -12.23
N GLY A 85 -6.07 0.96 -11.83
CA GLY A 85 -6.05 2.13 -12.71
C GLY A 85 -5.29 3.32 -12.15
N GLY A 86 -4.04 3.10 -11.75
CA GLY A 86 -3.14 4.14 -11.28
C GLY A 86 -1.68 3.71 -11.37
N ASP A 87 -0.77 4.65 -11.15
CA ASP A 87 0.69 4.46 -11.21
C ASP A 87 1.24 3.81 -9.93
N TRP A 88 0.78 2.58 -9.66
CA TRP A 88 1.23 1.81 -8.51
C TRP A 88 2.69 1.44 -8.65
N PHE A 89 3.50 1.83 -7.66
CA PHE A 89 4.92 1.57 -7.61
C PHE A 89 5.33 1.05 -6.23
N ALA A 90 6.27 0.12 -6.20
CA ALA A 90 6.86 -0.40 -4.97
C ALA A 90 8.39 -0.50 -5.09
N GLU A 91 9.10 -0.04 -4.05
CA GLU A 91 10.53 -0.30 -3.83
C GLU A 91 10.67 -1.40 -2.77
N VAL A 92 11.34 -2.49 -3.10
CA VAL A 92 11.57 -3.62 -2.18
C VAL A 92 13.07 -3.79 -1.96
N ARG A 93 13.50 -3.64 -0.70
CA ARG A 93 14.87 -3.99 -0.28
C ARG A 93 14.89 -5.44 0.18
N THR A 94 15.69 -6.24 -0.48
CA THR A 94 15.79 -7.68 -0.21
C THR A 94 17.25 -8.13 -0.22
N ILE A 95 17.52 -9.30 0.35
CA ILE A 95 18.86 -9.87 0.47
C ILE A 95 18.95 -11.11 -0.42
N PHE A 96 19.93 -11.12 -1.32
CA PHE A 96 20.26 -12.26 -2.16
C PHE A 96 21.65 -12.78 -1.84
N LYS A 97 21.87 -14.08 -2.06
CA LYS A 97 23.20 -14.69 -1.98
C LYS A 97 23.88 -14.58 -3.35
N TYR A 98 24.94 -13.79 -3.43
CA TYR A 98 25.74 -13.58 -4.64
C TYR A 98 27.21 -13.94 -4.34
N HIS A 99 27.78 -14.88 -5.10
CA HIS A 99 29.11 -15.47 -4.84
C HIS A 99 29.35 -15.88 -3.38
N GLY A 100 28.33 -16.50 -2.77
CA GLY A 100 28.43 -16.98 -1.39
C GLY A 100 28.24 -15.90 -0.32
N LYS A 101 28.14 -14.62 -0.67
CA LYS A 101 27.93 -13.51 0.26
C LYS A 101 26.50 -12.97 0.14
N GLU A 102 25.92 -12.58 1.27
CA GLU A 102 24.65 -11.86 1.29
C GLU A 102 24.86 -10.43 0.79
N GLN A 103 24.01 -10.01 -0.14
CA GLN A 103 24.04 -8.68 -0.73
C GLN A 103 22.63 -8.13 -0.84
N THR A 104 22.49 -6.84 -0.58
CA THR A 104 21.22 -6.14 -0.74
C THR A 104 20.95 -5.85 -2.20
N VAL A 105 19.77 -6.22 -2.67
CA VAL A 105 19.21 -5.86 -3.97
C VAL A 105 17.98 -5.01 -3.72
N ILE A 106 17.82 -3.94 -4.50
CA ILE A 106 16.62 -3.12 -4.50
C ILE A 106 15.84 -3.46 -5.77
N LEU A 107 14.60 -3.91 -5.61
CA LEU A 107 13.68 -4.18 -6.72
C LEU A 107 12.68 -3.05 -6.81
N PHE A 108 12.39 -2.62 -8.03
CA PHE A 108 11.32 -1.68 -8.33
C PHE A 108 10.23 -2.44 -9.07
N LEU A 109 9.00 -2.33 -8.58
CA LEU A 109 7.85 -3.06 -9.12
C LEU A 109 6.72 -2.13 -9.47
N GLU A 110 6.02 -2.47 -10.55
CA GLU A 110 4.80 -1.79 -11.00
C GLU A 110 3.68 -2.82 -11.21
N LEU A 111 2.44 -2.32 -11.20
CA LEU A 111 1.28 -3.16 -11.44
C LEU A 111 1.04 -3.31 -12.95
N GLN A 112 1.09 -4.54 -13.46
CA GLN A 112 0.71 -4.85 -14.85
C GLN A 112 -0.70 -5.46 -14.88
N GLU A 113 -1.57 -4.90 -15.73
CA GLU A 113 -2.88 -5.49 -16.01
C GLU A 113 -2.79 -6.77 -16.84
N GLU A 114 -3.64 -7.72 -16.53
CA GLU A 114 -3.77 -9.02 -17.17
C GLU A 114 -5.25 -9.35 -17.41
N ARG A 115 -5.54 -10.34 -18.26
CA ARG A 115 -6.93 -10.72 -18.62
C ARG A 115 -7.84 -11.04 -17.42
N VAL A 116 -7.28 -11.51 -16.29
CA VAL A 116 -8.05 -11.96 -15.11
C VAL A 116 -7.58 -11.27 -13.83
N GLY A 117 -6.93 -10.10 -13.92
CA GLY A 117 -6.49 -9.35 -12.75
C GLY A 117 -5.26 -8.50 -13.01
N SER A 118 -4.46 -8.28 -11.97
CA SER A 118 -3.21 -7.51 -12.07
C SER A 118 -2.11 -8.23 -11.30
N LYS A 119 -0.87 -8.11 -11.76
CA LYS A 119 0.31 -8.70 -11.11
C LYS A 119 1.38 -7.65 -10.90
N TRP A 120 2.19 -7.82 -9.86
CA TRP A 120 3.40 -7.02 -9.68
C TRP A 120 4.50 -7.53 -10.60
N VAL A 121 5.09 -6.65 -11.39
CA VAL A 121 6.20 -6.97 -12.30
C VAL A 121 7.39 -6.14 -11.90
N ILE A 122 8.57 -6.76 -11.88
CA ILE A 122 9.83 -6.06 -11.64
C ILE A 122 10.15 -5.25 -12.89
N THR A 123 10.15 -3.93 -12.77
CA THR A 123 10.48 -3.01 -13.87
C THR A 123 11.94 -2.59 -13.84
N ASN A 124 12.54 -2.56 -12.65
CA ASN A 124 13.96 -2.24 -12.52
C ASN A 124 14.59 -2.96 -11.31
N VAL A 125 15.90 -3.19 -11.39
CA VAL A 125 16.69 -3.84 -10.35
C VAL A 125 17.93 -3.00 -10.12
N TYR A 126 18.07 -2.45 -8.92
CA TYR A 126 19.31 -1.83 -8.49
C TYR A 126 20.11 -2.82 -7.66
N PHE A 127 21.23 -3.25 -8.22
CA PHE A 127 22.21 -4.10 -7.57
C PHE A 127 23.59 -3.51 -7.73
N ARG A 128 24.14 -3.04 -6.60
CA ARG A 128 25.39 -2.27 -6.58
C ARG A 128 26.54 -2.94 -7.34
N PRO A 129 26.81 -4.26 -7.20
CA PRO A 129 27.87 -4.92 -7.96
C PRO A 129 27.72 -4.89 -9.49
N PHE A 130 26.51 -4.71 -10.05
CA PHE A 130 26.35 -4.56 -11.50
C PHE A 130 26.45 -3.11 -11.97
N VAL A 131 26.17 -2.13 -11.09
CA VAL A 131 26.39 -0.71 -11.40
C VAL A 131 27.88 -0.44 -11.60
N ASP A 132 28.72 -0.99 -10.71
CA ASP A 132 30.18 -0.84 -10.79
C ASP A 132 30.79 -1.42 -12.09
N VAL A 133 30.17 -2.46 -12.66
CA VAL A 133 30.61 -3.10 -13.91
C VAL A 133 30.20 -2.28 -15.14
N LEU A 134 29.05 -1.59 -15.11
CA LEU A 134 28.56 -0.78 -16.22
C LEU A 134 29.20 0.62 -16.30
N ASP A 135 29.70 1.14 -15.18
CA ASP A 135 30.44 2.42 -15.11
C ASP A 135 31.93 2.28 -15.47
N SER A 136 32.42 1.06 -15.68
CA SER A 136 33.79 0.80 -16.12
C SER A 136 33.86 0.88 -17.65
N PRO A 137 34.61 1.83 -18.26
CA PRO A 137 34.75 1.87 -19.71
C PRO A 137 35.44 0.59 -20.20
N ASP A 138 34.85 -0.04 -21.22
CA ASP A 138 35.44 -1.18 -21.93
C ASP A 138 36.87 -0.81 -22.35
N THR A 139 37.85 -1.35 -21.64
CA THR A 139 39.26 -1.30 -22.04
C THR A 139 39.51 -2.59 -22.83
N SER A 140 39.08 -2.58 -24.09
CA SER A 140 39.57 -3.49 -25.13
C SER A 140 40.65 -2.81 -25.96
#